data_AF-A0A843BVE8-F1
#
_entry.id   AF-A0A843BVE8-F1
#
_cell.length_a   1.000
_cell.length_b   1.000
_cell.length_c   1.000
_cell.angle_alpha   90.00
_cell.angle_beta   90.00
_cell.angle_gamma   90.00
#
_symmetry.space_group_name_H-M   'P 1'
#
loop_
_entity.id
_entity.type
_entity.pdbx_description
1 polymer ?
#
loop_
_entity_poly.entity_id
_entity_poly.type
_entity_poly.pdbx_seq_one_letter_code
_entity_poly.pdbx_strand_id
1 'polypeptide(L)'
;AILISEILAKFSMVLIASLGQSATLGSNSPFVHIMKDKKKLGAAFIIMLIPVALIGETTGLIMLGVTVALTLFLLGISTRSFGGITGDVIGATNELTRLASLMVFVSI
;
A
#
# COMPACT_ATOMS: atom_id res chain seq x y z
N ALA A 1 7.81 -11.14 10.63
CA ALA A 1 8.34 -10.20 9.62
C ALA A 1 7.77 -10.42 8.23
N ILE A 2 8.13 -11.52 7.53
CA ILE A 2 7.79 -11.75 6.11
C ILE A 2 6.28 -11.69 5.83
N LEU A 3 5.47 -12.37 6.65
CA LEU A 3 4.01 -12.39 6.48
C LEU A 3 3.40 -10.99 6.68
N ILE A 4 3.82 -10.27 7.71
CA ILE A 4 3.37 -8.89 7.96
C ILE A 4 3.79 -7.96 6.83
N SER A 5 5.03 -8.06 6.34
CA SER A 5 5.49 -7.24 5.22
C SER A 5 4.73 -7.50 3.93
N GLU A 6 4.33 -8.76 3.65
CA GLU A 6 3.53 -9.07 2.47
C GLU A 6 2.10 -8.52 2.61
N ILE A 7 1.50 -8.61 3.81
CA ILE A 7 0.17 -8.04 4.07
C ILE A 7 0.18 -6.52 3.94
N LEU A 8 1.18 -5.86 4.52
CA LEU A 8 1.38 -4.41 4.39
C LEU A 8 1.60 -4.01 2.93
N ALA A 9 2.34 -4.81 2.16
CA ALA A 9 2.52 -4.60 0.73
C ALA A 9 1.20 -4.71 -0.05
N LYS A 10 0.34 -5.71 0.22
CA LYS A 10 -0.99 -5.78 -0.40
C LYS A 10 -1.90 -4.62 0.01
N PHE A 11 -1.83 -4.20 1.27
CA PHE A 11 -2.56 -3.03 1.72
C PHE A 11 -2.10 -1.74 1.01
N SER A 12 -0.79 -1.58 0.77
CA SER A 12 -0.24 -0.43 0.05
C SER A 12 -0.79 -0.31 -1.38
N MET A 13 -0.97 -1.43 -2.08
CA MET A 13 -1.57 -1.47 -3.42
C MET A 13 -3.03 -0.98 -3.39
N VAL A 14 -3.79 -1.34 -2.36
CA VAL A 14 -5.18 -0.86 -2.18
C VAL A 14 -5.19 0.62 -1.80
N LEU A 15 -4.32 1.04 -0.89
CA LEU A 15 -4.22 2.41 -0.42
C LEU A 15 -3.86 3.38 -1.57
N ILE A 16 -2.83 3.04 -2.36
CA ILE A 16 -2.45 3.87 -3.51
C ILE A 16 -3.59 3.92 -4.53
N ALA A 17 -4.19 2.79 -4.88
CA ALA A 17 -5.30 2.72 -5.83
C ALA A 17 -6.56 3.45 -5.36
N SER A 18 -6.81 3.51 -4.04
CA SER A 18 -7.96 4.23 -3.47
C SER A 18 -7.77 5.74 -3.47
N LEU A 19 -6.54 6.22 -3.25
CA LEU A 19 -6.23 7.63 -3.12
C LEU A 19 -5.86 8.32 -4.44
N GLY A 20 -5.23 7.61 -5.37
CA GLY A 20 -4.82 8.20 -6.65
C GLY A 20 -5.83 8.04 -7.78
N GLN A 21 -5.53 8.74 -8.87
CA GLN A 21 -6.26 8.68 -10.13
C GLN A 21 -5.50 7.79 -11.10
N SER A 22 -6.18 7.08 -11.99
CA SER A 22 -5.49 6.29 -13.02
C SER A 22 -4.86 7.24 -14.04
N ALA A 23 -3.55 7.10 -14.31
CA ALA A 23 -2.82 7.96 -15.24
C ALA A 23 -3.26 7.78 -16.71
N THR A 24 -3.66 6.57 -17.08
CA THR A 24 -4.08 6.21 -18.44
C THR A 24 -5.25 5.22 -18.39
N LEU A 25 -6.14 5.29 -19.38
CA LEU A 25 -7.20 4.30 -19.57
C LEU A 25 -6.58 2.97 -20.03
N GLY A 26 -6.08 2.19 -19.08
CA GLY A 26 -5.51 0.85 -19.30
C GLY A 26 -6.15 -0.22 -18.40
N SER A 27 -5.58 -1.43 -18.41
CA SER A 27 -6.07 -2.59 -17.61
C SER A 27 -6.19 -2.32 -16.10
N ASN A 28 -5.45 -1.35 -15.58
CA ASN A 28 -5.50 -0.94 -14.18
C ASN A 28 -6.63 0.04 -13.84
N SER A 29 -7.24 0.68 -14.84
CA SER A 29 -8.29 1.67 -14.64
C SER A 29 -9.55 1.07 -13.96
N PRO A 30 -10.06 -0.12 -14.35
CA PRO A 30 -11.13 -0.79 -13.63
C PRO A 30 -10.78 -1.06 -12.17
N PHE A 31 -9.57 -1.53 -11.87
CA PHE A 31 -9.12 -1.80 -10.50
C PHE A 31 -9.08 -0.52 -9.65
N VAL A 32 -8.44 0.53 -10.15
CA VAL A 32 -8.36 1.84 -9.48
C VAL A 32 -9.77 2.42 -9.26
N HIS A 33 -10.64 2.34 -10.26
CA HIS A 33 -12.01 2.84 -10.15
C HIS A 33 -12.85 2.07 -9.12
N ILE A 34 -12.68 0.74 -9.06
CA ILE A 34 -13.36 -0.13 -8.09
C ILE A 34 -12.87 0.15 -6.66
N MET A 35 -11.58 0.49 -6.48
CA MET A 35 -10.93 0.70 -5.18
C MET A 35 -11.11 2.11 -4.59
N LYS A 36 -11.64 3.07 -5.36
CA LYS A 36 -12.06 4.38 -4.83
C LYS A 36 -13.22 4.32 -3.84
N ASP A 37 -13.92 3.20 -3.75
CA ASP A 37 -14.97 3.02 -2.76
C ASP A 37 -14.38 2.97 -1.34
N LYS A 38 -14.71 4.00 -0.54
CA LYS A 38 -14.27 4.13 0.86
C LYS A 38 -14.63 2.91 1.72
N LYS A 39 -15.72 2.19 1.38
CA LYS A 39 -16.10 0.97 2.09
C LYS A 39 -15.09 -0.16 1.86
N LYS A 40 -14.53 -0.25 0.66
CA LYS A 40 -13.52 -1.26 0.31
C LYS A 40 -12.16 -0.94 0.92
N LEU A 41 -11.80 0.36 0.97
CA LEU A 41 -10.62 0.79 1.72
C LEU A 41 -10.77 0.44 3.21
N GLY A 42 -11.93 0.71 3.80
CA GLY A 42 -12.24 0.33 5.18
C GLY A 42 -12.17 -1.19 5.40
N ALA A 43 -12.75 -1.99 4.50
CA ALA A 43 -12.68 -3.44 4.57
C ALA A 43 -11.23 -3.96 4.47
N ALA A 44 -10.44 -3.43 3.54
CA ALA A 44 -9.02 -3.78 3.39
C ALA A 44 -8.22 -3.41 4.64
N PHE A 45 -8.51 -2.25 5.25
CA PHE A 45 -7.89 -1.84 6.50
C PHE A 45 -8.23 -2.80 7.65
N ILE A 46 -9.51 -3.18 7.81
CA ILE A 46 -9.93 -4.13 8.86
C ILE A 46 -9.28 -5.50 8.65
N ILE A 47 -9.28 -6.02 7.41
CA ILE A 47 -8.66 -7.31 7.07
C ILE A 47 -7.16 -7.28 7.36
N MET A 48 -6.48 -6.17 7.08
CA MET A 48 -5.06 -6.01 7.39
C MET A 48 -4.80 -5.88 8.89
N LEU A 49 -5.69 -5.22 9.63
CA LEU A 49 -5.50 -4.94 11.04
C LEU A 49 -5.50 -6.22 11.91
N ILE A 50 -6.30 -7.22 11.55
CA ILE A 50 -6.37 -8.51 12.26
C ILE A 50 -4.99 -9.20 12.38
N PRO A 51 -4.29 -9.54 11.27
CA PRO A 51 -2.98 -10.18 11.34
C PRO A 51 -1.88 -9.26 11.89
N VAL A 52 -1.96 -7.95 11.65
CA VAL A 52 -1.00 -7.00 12.23
C VAL A 52 -1.14 -6.92 13.75
N ALA A 53 -2.38 -6.92 14.28
CA ALA A 53 -2.63 -6.91 15.71
C ALA A 53 -2.31 -8.26 16.40
N LEU A 54 -2.56 -9.39 15.72
CA LEU A 54 -2.34 -10.72 16.28
C LEU A 54 -0.86 -11.16 16.25
N ILE A 55 -0.10 -10.74 15.25
CA ILE A 55 1.25 -11.26 14.98
C ILE A 55 2.32 -10.15 15.09
N GLY A 56 1.94 -8.91 14.82
CA GLY A 56 2.89 -7.80 14.67
C GLY A 56 3.28 -7.10 15.96
N GLU A 57 2.48 -7.19 17.02
CA GLU A 57 2.71 -6.48 18.28
C GLU A 57 3.03 -4.99 18.00
N THR A 58 3.96 -4.40 18.75
CA THR A 58 4.42 -3.01 18.57
C THR A 58 5.17 -2.79 17.26
N THR A 59 5.98 -3.76 16.82
CA THR A 59 6.78 -3.67 15.58
C THR A 59 5.89 -3.57 14.34
N GLY A 60 4.77 -4.30 14.31
CA GLY A 60 3.80 -4.27 13.21
C GLY A 60 3.13 -2.91 13.04
N LEU A 61 2.86 -2.21 14.14
CA LEU A 61 2.33 -0.84 14.11
C LEU A 61 3.33 0.16 13.53
N ILE A 62 4.62 0.03 13.89
CA ILE A 62 5.69 0.87 13.33
C ILE A 62 5.84 0.60 11.82
N MET A 63 5.86 -0.67 11.42
CA MET A 63 5.92 -1.07 10.00
C MET A 63 4.73 -0.54 9.20
N LEU A 64 3.53 -0.52 9.79
CA LEU A 64 2.32 0.05 9.19
C LEU A 64 2.50 1.55 8.95
N GLY A 65 2.99 2.29 9.94
CA GLY A 65 3.26 3.73 9.83
C GLY A 65 4.22 4.04 8.67
N VAL A 66 5.33 3.30 8.57
CA VAL A 66 6.31 3.43 7.49
C VAL A 66 5.69 3.08 6.13
N THR A 67 4.91 2.00 6.06
CA THR A 67 4.21 1.59 4.84
C THR A 67 3.27 2.67 4.33
N VAL A 68 2.45 3.26 5.20
CA VAL A 68 1.52 4.32 4.83
C VAL A 68 2.28 5.56 4.35
N ALA A 69 3.30 5.99 5.10
CA ALA A 69 4.12 7.15 4.74
C ALA A 69 4.79 6.97 3.36
N LEU A 70 5.40 5.80 3.11
CA LEU A 70 6.04 5.49 1.84
C LEU A 70 5.02 5.42 0.69
N THR A 71 3.85 4.83 0.93
CA THR A 71 2.78 4.72 -0.09
C THR A 71 2.29 6.11 -0.50
N LEU A 72 2.07 7.02 0.45
CA LEU A 72 1.67 8.40 0.17
C LEU A 72 2.75 9.20 -0.55
N PHE A 73 4.02 8.96 -0.20
CA PHE A 73 5.16 9.56 -0.89
C PHE A 73 5.22 9.11 -2.36
N LEU A 74 5.11 7.81 -2.61
CA LEU A 74 5.07 7.23 -3.97
C LEU A 74 3.86 7.72 -4.76
N LEU A 75 2.70 7.85 -4.13
CA LEU A 75 1.51 8.45 -4.74
C LEU A 75 1.78 9.88 -5.22
N GLY A 76 2.43 10.71 -4.39
CA GLY A 76 2.77 12.08 -4.73
C GLY A 76 3.73 12.16 -5.91
N ILE A 77 4.77 11.33 -5.91
CA ILE A 77 5.73 11.23 -7.03
C ILE A 77 5.01 10.78 -8.30
N SER A 78 4.21 9.72 -8.22
CA SER A 78 3.50 9.16 -9.38
C SER A 78 2.54 10.16 -9.98
N THR A 79 1.78 10.87 -9.13
CA THR A 79 0.82 11.87 -9.58
C THR A 79 1.53 13.04 -10.28
N ARG A 80 2.69 13.48 -9.77
CA ARG A 80 3.47 14.56 -10.40
C ARG A 80 4.19 14.12 -11.67
N SER A 81 4.73 12.91 -11.69
CA SER A 81 5.60 12.44 -12.78
C SER A 81 4.84 11.82 -13.93
N PHE A 82 3.74 11.12 -13.64
CA PHE A 82 2.97 10.34 -14.61
C PHE A 82 1.52 10.84 -14.78
N GLY A 83 1.10 11.87 -14.03
CA GLY A 83 -0.28 12.37 -14.07
C GLY A 83 -1.30 11.48 -13.36
N GLY A 84 -0.84 10.48 -12.61
CA GLY A 84 -1.68 9.53 -11.89
C GLY A 84 -0.92 8.26 -11.51
N ILE A 85 -1.63 7.17 -11.24
CA ILE A 85 -1.10 5.84 -10.93
C ILE A 85 -1.20 4.93 -12.15
N THR A 86 -0.13 4.22 -12.46
CA THR A 86 -0.06 3.15 -13.45
C THR A 86 0.03 1.77 -12.77
N GLY A 87 -0.10 0.70 -13.55
CA GLY A 87 0.10 -0.65 -13.01
C GLY A 87 1.51 -0.92 -12.52
N ASP A 88 2.51 -0.36 -13.20
CA ASP A 88 3.91 -0.46 -12.78
C ASP A 88 4.14 0.23 -11.43
N VAL A 89 3.49 1.38 -11.19
CA VAL A 89 3.57 2.07 -9.90
C VAL A 89 2.93 1.25 -8.79
N ILE A 90 1.79 0.59 -9.05
CA ILE A 90 1.16 -0.31 -8.08
C ILE A 90 2.08 -1.50 -7.76
N GLY A 91 2.68 -2.11 -8.79
CA GLY A 91 3.65 -3.20 -8.63
C GLY A 91 4.90 -2.78 -7.86
N ALA A 92 5.49 -1.64 -8.22
CA ALA A 92 6.65 -1.06 -7.55
C ALA A 92 6.34 -0.72 -6.09
N THR A 93 5.15 -0.20 -5.81
CA THR A 93 4.70 0.11 -4.44
C THR A 93 4.69 -1.14 -3.57
N ASN A 94 4.24 -2.29 -4.08
CA ASN A 94 4.28 -3.54 -3.32
C ASN A 94 5.71 -3.98 -3.01
N GLU A 95 6.62 -3.92 -3.98
CA GLU A 95 8.01 -4.33 -3.74
C GLU A 95 8.73 -3.40 -2.76
N LEU A 96 8.56 -2.08 -2.93
CA LEU A 96 9.19 -1.06 -2.09
C LEU A 96 8.66 -1.09 -0.66
N THR A 97 7.34 -1.24 -0.47
CA THR A 97 6.75 -1.31 0.87
C THR A 97 7.09 -2.61 1.59
N ARG A 98 7.20 -3.73 0.86
CA ARG A 98 7.70 -4.99 1.42
C ARG A 98 9.15 -4.85 1.90
N LEU A 99 10.02 -4.30 1.06
CA LEU A 99 11.43 -4.05 1.41
C LEU A 99 11.55 -3.09 2.60
N ALA A 100 10.84 -1.96 2.57
CA ALA A 100 10.87 -0.98 3.67
C ALA A 100 10.38 -1.59 4.99
N SER A 101 9.30 -2.37 4.95
CA SER A 101 8.77 -3.08 6.12
C SER A 101 9.80 -4.04 6.71
N LEU A 102 10.50 -4.80 5.86
CA LEU A 102 11.55 -5.71 6.30
C LEU A 102 12.77 -4.97 6.87
N MET A 103 13.18 -3.85 6.25
CA MET A 103 14.27 -3.02 6.78
C MET A 103 13.95 -2.47 8.17
N VAL A 104 12.73 -1.98 8.38
CA VAL A 104 12.27 -1.49 9.70
C VAL A 104 12.32 -2.62 10.71
N PHE A 105 11.83 -3.81 10.34
CA PHE A 105 11.87 -4.97 11.23
C PHE A 105 13.30 -5.37 11.61
N VAL A 106 14.26 -5.31 10.67
CA VAL A 106 15.66 -5.66 10.94
C VAL A 106 16.38 -4.58 11.76
N SER A 107 15.89 -3.33 11.74
CA SER A 107 16.51 -2.19 12.43
C SER A 107 16.05 -2.03 13.89
N ILE A 108 15.07 -2.83 14.33
CA ILE A 108 14.50 -2.85 15.69
C ILE A 108 14.92 -4.14 16.37
#